data_AF-E1R3K4-F1
#
_entry.id   AF-E1R3K4-F1
#
_cell.length_a   1.000
_cell.length_b   1.000
_cell.length_c   1.000
_cell.angle_alpha   90.00
_cell.angle_beta   90.00
_cell.angle_gamma   90.00
#
_symmetry.space_group_name_H-M   'P 1'
#
loop_
_entity.id
_entity.type
_entity.pdbx_description
1 polymer ?
#
loop_
_entity_poly.entity_id
_entity_poly.type
_entity_poly.pdbx_seq_one_letter_code
_entity_poly.pdbx_strand_id
1 'polypeptide(L)'
;MAEDYKRVTIETLNKGAVIDLFDEAWQQIMDNIADDNCDAQITREVTVSVKVKPSKDRSSANTICGVKTKLAPIKPTESFVLFSKSGGSMEAYTTDPRQQDLPMEENIVQMQGAK
;
A
#
# COMPACT_ATOMS: atom_id res chain seq x y z
N MET A 1 24.21 -7.00 -43.98
CA MET A 1 23.56 -6.61 -42.71
C MET A 1 22.86 -7.85 -42.19
N ALA A 2 23.31 -8.44 -41.09
CA ALA A 2 22.64 -9.60 -40.51
C ALA A 2 21.43 -9.09 -39.72
N GLU A 3 20.23 -9.57 -40.05
CA GLU A 3 19.06 -9.35 -39.21
C GLU A 3 19.28 -10.14 -37.91
N ASP A 4 19.38 -9.43 -36.78
CA ASP A 4 19.46 -10.05 -35.46
C ASP A 4 18.10 -10.66 -35.11
N TYR A 5 17.89 -11.92 -35.48
CA TYR A 5 16.74 -12.70 -35.03
C TYR A 5 16.87 -13.00 -33.54
N LYS A 6 16.25 -12.16 -32.71
CA LYS A 6 16.22 -12.35 -31.26
C LYS A 6 15.20 -13.44 -30.90
N ARG A 7 15.69 -14.52 -30.27
CA ARG A 7 14.84 -15.54 -29.67
C ARG A 7 13.99 -14.92 -28.56
N VAL A 8 12.76 -15.41 -28.38
CA VAL A 8 11.89 -15.01 -27.27
C VAL A 8 12.48 -15.54 -25.95
N THR A 9 12.84 -14.60 -25.08
CA THR A 9 13.24 -14.77 -23.68
C THR A 9 12.45 -13.75 -22.85
N ILE A 10 12.49 -13.79 -21.52
CA ILE A 10 11.87 -12.75 -20.69
C ILE A 10 12.40 -11.35 -21.06
N GLU A 11 13.67 -11.27 -21.44
CA GLU A 11 14.34 -10.01 -21.80
C GLU A 11 13.90 -9.45 -23.14
N THR A 12 13.51 -10.31 -24.08
CA THR A 12 13.10 -9.90 -25.42
C THR A 12 11.58 -9.86 -25.59
N LEU A 13 10.84 -10.53 -24.70
CA LEU A 13 9.38 -10.54 -24.68
C LEU A 13 8.86 -9.13 -24.44
N ASN A 14 7.87 -8.72 -25.25
CA ASN A 14 7.30 -7.38 -25.24
C ASN A 14 8.37 -6.26 -25.29
N LYS A 15 9.49 -6.51 -26.00
CA LYS A 15 10.62 -5.57 -26.14
C LYS A 15 11.33 -5.25 -24.82
N GLY A 16 11.31 -6.16 -23.84
CA GLY A 16 11.95 -5.98 -22.55
C GLY A 16 11.09 -5.30 -21.50
N ALA A 17 9.86 -4.89 -21.84
CA ALA A 17 8.95 -4.24 -20.90
C ALA A 17 8.62 -5.08 -19.65
N VAL A 18 8.79 -6.41 -19.71
CA VAL A 18 8.58 -7.29 -18.56
C VAL A 18 9.66 -7.10 -17.50
N ILE A 19 10.90 -6.80 -17.91
CA ILE A 19 12.01 -6.51 -16.99
C ILE A 19 11.71 -5.21 -16.26
N ASP A 20 11.43 -4.13 -16.99
CA ASP A 20 11.18 -2.82 -16.39
C ASP A 20 10.03 -2.87 -15.36
N LEU A 21 8.94 -3.57 -15.69
CA LEU A 21 7.79 -3.75 -14.80
C LEU A 21 8.12 -4.63 -13.58
N PHE A 22 9.01 -5.60 -13.73
CA PHE A 22 9.47 -6.43 -12.62
C PHE A 22 10.37 -5.63 -11.68
N ASP A 23 11.30 -4.85 -12.23
CA ASP A 23 12.24 -4.04 -11.44
C ASP A 23 11.49 -2.98 -10.61
N GLU A 24 10.49 -2.32 -11.20
CA GLU A 24 9.62 -1.40 -10.47
C GLU A 24 8.84 -2.12 -9.36
N ALA A 25 8.24 -3.27 -9.66
CA ALA A 25 7.52 -4.08 -8.68
C ALA A 25 8.44 -4.57 -7.54
N TRP A 26 9.68 -4.91 -7.86
CA TRP A 26 10.68 -5.33 -6.90
C TRP A 26 11.06 -4.19 -5.96
N GLN A 27 11.26 -2.99 -6.51
CA GLN A 27 11.53 -1.80 -5.72
C GLN A 27 10.38 -1.49 -4.76
N GLN A 28 9.12 -1.58 -5.20
CA GLN A 28 7.95 -1.39 -4.33
C GLN A 28 7.92 -2.37 -3.15
N ILE A 29 8.34 -3.61 -3.37
CA ILE A 29 8.46 -4.60 -2.29
C ILE A 29 9.57 -4.18 -1.31
N MET A 30 10.73 -3.76 -1.81
CA MET A 30 11.84 -3.30 -0.95
C MET A 30 11.41 -2.11 -0.10
N ASP A 31 10.75 -1.12 -0.70
CA ASP A 31 10.25 0.07 0.00
C ASP A 31 9.20 -0.33 1.06
N ASN A 32 8.31 -1.27 0.75
CA ASN A 32 7.32 -1.79 1.70
C ASN A 32 7.91 -2.68 2.81
N ILE A 33 9.10 -3.26 2.61
CA ILE A 33 9.85 -3.96 3.67
C ILE A 33 10.55 -2.95 4.58
N ALA A 34 11.08 -1.87 4.00
CA ALA A 34 11.76 -0.81 4.74
C ALA A 34 10.80 0.08 5.55
N ASP A 35 9.50 0.05 5.25
CA ASP A 35 8.48 0.77 6.02
C ASP A 35 8.13 0.06 7.34
N ASP A 36 8.58 0.63 8.46
CA ASP A 36 8.29 0.16 9.83
C ASP A 36 6.79 0.13 10.17
N ASN A 37 5.96 0.86 9.42
CA ASN A 37 4.52 0.85 9.59
C ASN A 37 3.87 -0.39 9.00
N CYS A 38 4.56 -1.15 8.15
CA CYS A 38 4.07 -2.40 7.59
C CYS A 38 4.49 -3.60 8.45
N ASP A 39 3.75 -4.71 8.35
CA ASP A 39 4.15 -5.94 9.04
C ASP A 39 5.37 -6.59 8.36
N ALA A 40 6.42 -6.84 9.14
CA ALA A 40 7.68 -7.41 8.66
C ALA A 40 7.57 -8.91 8.33
N GLN A 41 6.64 -9.64 8.96
CA GLN A 41 6.50 -11.09 8.83
C GLN A 41 5.56 -11.49 7.68
N ILE A 42 4.80 -10.55 7.13
CA ILE A 42 3.85 -10.84 6.05
C ILE A 42 4.58 -11.06 4.72
N THR A 43 4.24 -12.15 4.04
CA THR A 43 4.75 -12.49 2.72
C THR A 43 4.32 -11.46 1.68
N ARG A 44 5.30 -10.96 0.92
CA ARG A 44 5.10 -10.09 -0.26
C ARG A 44 5.28 -10.92 -1.53
N GLU A 45 4.49 -10.64 -2.56
CA GLU A 45 4.43 -11.46 -3.77
C GLU A 45 4.53 -10.59 -5.02
N VAL A 46 5.31 -11.04 -6.01
CA VAL A 46 5.28 -10.51 -7.38
C VAL A 46 4.74 -11.60 -8.29
N THR A 47 3.67 -11.31 -9.03
CA THR A 47 3.10 -12.21 -10.02
C THR A 47 3.31 -11.64 -11.42
N VAL A 48 4.12 -12.30 -12.23
CA VAL A 48 4.28 -11.99 -13.66
C VAL A 48 3.31 -12.85 -14.46
N SER A 49 2.39 -12.20 -15.18
CA SER A 49 1.40 -12.86 -16.03
C SER A 49 1.67 -12.59 -17.50
N VAL A 50 1.74 -13.66 -18.31
CA VAL A 50 1.91 -13.57 -19.76
C VAL A 50 0.73 -14.28 -20.43
N LYS A 51 -0.05 -13.55 -21.21
CA LYS A 51 -1.18 -14.06 -21.98
C LYS A 51 -0.80 -14.07 -23.46
N VAL A 52 -0.88 -15.25 -24.07
CA VAL A 52 -0.57 -15.44 -25.50
C VAL A 52 -1.84 -15.80 -26.23
N LYS A 53 -2.22 -14.99 -27.21
CA LYS A 53 -3.38 -15.23 -28.08
C LYS A 53 -2.89 -15.48 -29.51
N PRO A 54 -2.85 -16.74 -29.99
CA PRO A 54 -2.43 -17.03 -31.35
C PRO A 54 -3.45 -16.52 -32.38
N SER A 55 -2.98 -16.23 -33.59
CA SER A 55 -3.81 -15.93 -34.75
C SER A 55 -4.47 -17.21 -35.29
N LYS A 56 -5.53 -17.05 -36.10
CA LYS A 56 -6.25 -18.19 -36.70
C LYS A 56 -5.33 -19.07 -37.55
N ASP A 57 -4.40 -18.43 -38.25
CA ASP A 57 -3.45 -19.10 -39.14
C ASP A 57 -2.23 -19.68 -38.40
N ARG A 58 -2.15 -19.48 -37.08
CA ARG A 58 -1.05 -19.92 -36.19
C ARG A 58 0.35 -19.42 -36.58
N SER A 59 0.41 -18.45 -37.49
CA SER A 59 1.64 -17.82 -37.98
C SER A 59 2.12 -16.68 -37.08
N SER A 60 1.25 -16.17 -36.20
CA SER A 60 1.58 -15.09 -35.27
C SER A 60 0.78 -15.22 -33.98
N ALA A 61 1.24 -14.57 -32.92
CA ALA A 61 0.53 -14.52 -31.64
C ALA A 61 0.67 -13.13 -31.02
N ASN A 62 -0.42 -12.64 -30.45
CA ASN A 62 -0.39 -11.42 -29.64
C ASN A 62 -0.03 -11.79 -28.19
N THR A 63 0.86 -11.02 -27.59
CA THR A 63 1.40 -11.26 -26.25
C THR A 63 1.07 -10.07 -25.34
N ILE A 64 0.38 -10.34 -24.24
CA ILE A 64 0.04 -9.33 -23.23
C ILE A 64 0.74 -9.74 -21.94
N CYS A 65 1.60 -8.86 -21.43
CA CYS A 65 2.30 -9.07 -20.17
C CYS A 65 1.73 -8.11 -19.12
N GLY A 66 1.64 -8.58 -17.87
CA GLY A 66 1.25 -7.75 -16.74
C GLY A 66 1.88 -8.26 -15.46
N VAL A 67 2.42 -7.35 -14.67
CA VAL A 67 3.02 -7.62 -13.36
C VAL A 67 2.07 -7.11 -12.28
N LYS A 68 1.89 -7.89 -11.22
CA LYS A 68 1.09 -7.52 -10.05
C LYS A 68 1.91 -7.74 -8.78
N THR A 69 1.74 -6.84 -7.81
CA THR A 69 2.37 -6.92 -6.49
C THR A 69 1.32 -7.13 -5.41
N LYS A 70 1.67 -7.95 -4.42
CA LYS A 70 0.94 -8.06 -3.15
C LYS A 70 1.89 -7.60 -2.05
N LEU A 71 1.59 -6.45 -1.47
CA LEU A 71 2.39 -5.82 -0.42
C LEU A 71 1.84 -6.16 0.96
N ALA A 72 2.67 -6.01 1.99
CA ALA A 72 2.20 -6.10 3.35
C ALA A 72 1.30 -4.90 3.67
N PRO A 73 0.15 -5.11 4.34
CA PRO A 73 -0.71 -4.01 4.76
C PRO A 73 -0.01 -3.15 5.81
N ILE A 74 -0.34 -1.86 5.81
CA ILE A 74 0.01 -0.94 6.89
C ILE A 74 -0.69 -1.43 8.17
N LYS A 75 0.04 -1.42 9.30
CA LYS A 75 -0.47 -1.78 10.61
C LYS A 75 -1.76 -0.99 10.89
N PRO A 76 -2.89 -1.66 11.14
CA PRO A 76 -4.14 -0.97 11.42
C PRO A 76 -3.99 -0.19 12.73
N THR A 77 -4.41 1.08 12.71
CA THR A 77 -4.56 1.86 13.94
C THR A 77 -5.98 1.70 14.43
N GLU A 78 -6.13 1.11 15.61
CA GLU A 78 -7.44 1.01 16.27
C GLU A 78 -7.77 2.32 16.96
N SER A 79 -8.98 2.83 16.71
CA SER A 79 -9.57 3.93 17.43
C SER A 79 -11.00 3.53 17.80
N PHE A 80 -11.45 3.96 18.96
CA PHE A 80 -12.82 3.71 19.43
C PHE A 80 -13.64 4.99 19.29
N VAL A 81 -14.92 4.82 18.98
CA VAL A 81 -15.91 5.89 18.96
C VAL A 81 -17.06 5.52 19.89
N LEU A 82 -17.62 6.51 20.56
CA LEU A 82 -18.73 6.39 21.49
C LEU A 82 -20.01 6.89 20.81
N PHE A 83 -21.08 6.13 20.91
CA PHE A 83 -22.36 6.50 20.31
C PHE A 83 -23.27 7.16 21.35
N SER A 84 -23.92 8.26 20.96
CA SER A 84 -24.99 8.89 21.73
C SER A 84 -26.24 9.04 20.87
N LYS A 85 -27.40 8.84 21.47
CA LYS A 85 -28.70 8.99 20.81
C LYS A 85 -29.32 10.31 21.25
N SER A 86 -29.33 11.30 20.36
CA SER A 86 -29.96 12.60 20.58
C SER A 86 -31.02 12.84 19.51
N GLY A 87 -32.25 13.18 19.92
CA GLY A 87 -33.32 13.59 18.99
C GLY A 87 -33.81 12.54 17.97
N GLY A 88 -33.48 11.25 18.16
CA GLY A 88 -33.87 10.17 17.23
C GLY A 88 -32.81 9.83 16.16
N SER A 89 -31.73 10.61 16.09
CA SER A 89 -30.56 10.33 15.27
C SER A 89 -29.42 9.77 16.13
N MET A 90 -28.62 8.88 15.55
CA MET A 90 -27.41 8.36 16.19
C MET A 90 -26.23 9.26 15.85
N GLU A 91 -25.52 9.74 16.86
CA GLU A 91 -24.33 10.57 16.70
C GLU A 91 -23.12 9.85 17.34
N ALA A 92 -21.94 10.01 16.74
CA ALA A 92 -20.70 9.37 17.18
C ALA A 92 -19.67 10.42 17.62
N TYR A 93 -18.97 10.14 18.71
CA TYR A 93 -18.02 11.05 19.35
C TYR A 93 -16.72 10.30 19.68
N THR A 94 -15.57 10.97 19.56
CA THR A 94 -14.26 10.40 19.95
C THR A 94 -13.97 10.51 21.44
N THR A 95 -14.75 11.32 22.16
CA THR A 95 -14.67 11.58 23.60
C THR A 95 -16.05 11.33 24.18
N ASP A 96 -16.14 10.83 25.41
CA ASP A 96 -17.43 10.56 26.04
C ASP A 96 -18.22 11.87 26.21
N PRO A 97 -19.36 12.06 25.51
CA PRO A 97 -20.15 13.28 25.63
C PRO A 97 -20.83 13.42 27.01
N ARG A 98 -20.76 12.41 27.88
CA ARG A 98 -21.24 12.44 29.27
C ARG A 98 -20.15 12.82 30.27
N GLN A 99 -18.89 12.76 29.86
CA GLN A 99 -17.78 13.13 30.72
C GLN A 99 -17.56 14.65 30.62
N GLN A 100 -17.62 15.34 31.76
CA GLN A 100 -17.19 16.75 31.82
C GLN A 100 -15.69 16.78 31.55
N ASP A 101 -15.24 17.61 30.61
CA ASP A 101 -13.82 17.94 30.49
C ASP A 101 -13.35 18.47 31.85
N LEU A 102 -12.39 17.77 32.45
CA LEU A 102 -11.69 18.29 33.61
C LEU A 102 -11.00 19.57 33.15
N PRO A 103 -11.27 20.74 33.77
CA PRO A 103 -10.50 21.92 33.47
C PRO A 103 -9.04 21.57 33.76
N MET A 104 -8.19 21.65 32.74
CA MET A 104 -6.75 21.65 32.92
C MET A 104 -6.44 22.89 33.75
N GLU A 105 -6.36 22.75 35.06
CA GLU A 105 -5.76 23.78 35.90
C GLU A 105 -4.30 23.88 35.45
N GLU A 106 -4.03 24.85 34.58
CA GLU A 106 -2.70 25.42 34.47
C GLU A 106 -2.33 25.91 35.87
N ASN A 107 -1.65 25.06 36.63
CA ASN A 107 -0.89 25.49 37.79
C ASN A 107 0.20 26.43 37.28
N ILE A 108 -0.17 27.69 37.08
CA ILE A 108 0.77 28.79 36.99
C ILE A 108 1.43 28.83 38.38
N VAL A 109 2.61 28.21 38.48
CA VAL A 109 3.47 28.36 39.64
C VAL A 109 3.71 29.85 39.80
N GLN A 110 2.99 30.46 40.76
CA GLN A 110 3.24 31.83 41.15
C GLN A 110 4.68 31.87 41.67
N MET A 111 5.57 32.44 40.87
CA MET A 111 6.82 33.00 41.37
C MET A 111 6.46 34.03 42.43
N GLN A 112 6.53 33.65 43.71
CA GLN A 112 6.76 34.61 44.76
C GLN A 112 8.24 34.59 45.11
N GLY A 113 8.99 35.47 44.44
CA GLY A 113 10.14 36.06 45.08
C GLY A 113 9.64 36.92 46.23
N ALA A 114 9.97 36.54 47.47
CA ALA A 114 9.87 37.43 48.61
C ALA A 114 10.83 36.97 49.72
N LYS A 115 12.02 37.58 49.68
CA LYS A 115 13.07 37.71 50.70
C LYS A 115 13.92 36.49 51.06
#